data_AF-A0A0D0K902-F1
#
_entry.id   AF-A0A0D0K902-F1
#
_cell.length_a   1.000
_cell.length_b   1.000
_cell.length_c   1.000
_cell.angle_alpha   90.00
_cell.angle_beta   90.00
_cell.angle_gamma   90.00
#
_symmetry.space_group_name_H-M   'P 1'
#
loop_
_entity.id
_entity.type
_entity.pdbx_description
1 polymer ?
#
loop_
_entity_poly.entity_id
_entity_poly.type
_entity_poly.pdbx_seq_one_letter_code
_entity_poly.pdbx_strand_id
1 'polypeptide(L)'
;MIMTITHDEIGSDEDLAREVLVVARDIAPCIFSFDADSEDRANAISILKRVFKSAAARGSHLVKGQRIGSAAVDYSDIQSAFEGQPTRALRALCNASRTTAGHSAASFPAGGIVAQLWPERYGS
;
A
#
# COMPACT_ATOMS: atom_id res chain seq x y z
N MET A 1 11.34 -7.34 -19.16
CA MET A 1 11.54 -5.88 -19.35
C MET A 1 10.69 -5.19 -18.30
N ILE A 2 11.28 -4.33 -17.46
CA ILE A 2 10.51 -3.57 -16.48
C ILE A 2 9.68 -2.54 -17.26
N MET A 3 8.37 -2.71 -17.28
CA MET A 3 7.44 -1.73 -17.85
C MET A 3 6.77 -0.99 -16.70
N THR A 4 7.07 0.29 -16.61
CA THR A 4 6.45 1.20 -15.64
C THR A 4 4.95 1.31 -15.90
N ILE A 5 4.15 1.24 -14.85
CA ILE A 5 2.70 1.47 -14.91
C ILE A 5 2.45 2.90 -15.41
N THR A 6 1.66 3.06 -16.47
CA THR A 6 1.32 4.37 -17.04
C THR A 6 -0.10 4.79 -16.69
N HIS A 7 -0.43 6.07 -16.90
CA HIS A 7 -1.75 6.63 -16.59
C HIS A 7 -2.87 6.00 -17.45
N ASP A 8 -2.56 5.67 -18.71
CA ASP A 8 -3.47 5.00 -19.65
C ASP A 8 -3.98 3.65 -19.13
N GLU A 9 -3.15 2.94 -18.37
CA GLU A 9 -3.52 1.66 -17.78
C GLU A 9 -4.49 1.78 -16.60
N ILE A 10 -4.74 2.99 -16.09
CA ILE A 10 -5.49 3.22 -14.84
C ILE A 10 -6.86 3.83 -15.12
N GLY A 11 -6.92 4.84 -16.00
CA GLY A 11 -8.16 5.58 -16.22
C GLY A 11 -8.08 6.55 -17.38
N SER A 12 -9.26 7.04 -17.80
CA SER A 12 -9.42 7.95 -18.93
C SER A 12 -9.11 9.42 -18.61
N ASP A 13 -9.14 9.79 -17.33
CA ASP A 13 -8.80 11.13 -16.86
C ASP A 13 -7.31 11.16 -16.54
N GLU A 14 -6.54 11.86 -17.38
CA GLU A 14 -5.09 11.89 -17.30
C GLU A 14 -4.59 12.57 -16.02
N ASP A 15 -5.20 13.69 -15.62
CA ASP A 15 -4.79 14.45 -14.43
C ASP A 15 -5.04 13.63 -13.16
N LEU A 16 -6.23 13.06 -13.04
CA LEU A 16 -6.60 12.20 -11.90
C LEU A 16 -5.74 10.94 -11.84
N ALA A 17 -5.49 10.28 -12.99
CA ALA A 17 -4.67 9.08 -13.04
C ALA A 17 -3.21 9.38 -12.66
N ARG A 18 -2.66 10.52 -13.10
CA ARG A 18 -1.32 10.97 -12.72
C ARG A 18 -1.21 11.26 -11.23
N GLU A 19 -2.21 11.91 -10.64
CA GLU A 19 -2.21 12.21 -9.22
C GLU A 19 -2.30 10.93 -8.36
N VAL A 20 -3.16 9.98 -8.75
CA VAL A 20 -3.23 8.63 -8.15
C VAL A 20 -1.87 7.92 -8.22
N LEU A 21 -1.17 8.00 -9.35
CA LEU A 21 0.16 7.42 -9.51
C LEU A 21 1.22 8.06 -8.60
N VAL A 22 1.18 9.38 -8.42
CA VAL A 22 2.09 10.10 -7.53
C VAL A 22 1.91 9.62 -6.08
N VAL A 23 0.67 9.52 -5.61
CA VAL A 23 0.36 9.03 -4.26
C VAL A 23 0.74 7.56 -4.10
N ALA A 24 0.44 6.72 -5.10
CA ALA A 24 0.82 5.31 -5.07
C ALA A 24 2.34 5.11 -4.97
N ARG A 25 3.13 5.98 -5.62
CA ARG A 25 4.60 5.94 -5.55
C ARG A 25 5.13 6.25 -4.16
N ASP A 26 4.50 7.18 -3.44
CA ASP A 26 4.86 7.47 -2.04
C ASP A 26 4.56 6.28 -1.12
N ILE A 27 3.40 5.64 -1.30
CA ILE A 27 2.97 4.52 -0.45
C ILE A 27 3.75 3.23 -0.72
N ALA A 28 4.00 2.92 -1.99
CA ALA A 28 4.46 1.62 -2.44
C ALA A 28 5.31 1.74 -3.72
N PRO A 29 6.55 2.25 -3.64
CA PRO A 29 7.40 2.47 -4.82
C PRO A 29 7.78 1.18 -5.57
N CYS A 30 7.69 0.02 -4.91
CA CYS A 30 8.05 -1.28 -5.50
C CYS A 30 7.14 -1.70 -6.67
N ILE A 31 5.90 -1.20 -6.74
CA ILE A 31 4.93 -1.66 -7.74
C ILE A 31 5.34 -1.22 -9.15
N PHE A 32 6.21 -0.21 -9.24
CA PHE A 32 6.78 0.30 -10.48
C PHE A 32 7.99 -0.53 -10.98
N SER A 33 8.50 -1.46 -10.16
CA SER A 33 9.60 -2.36 -10.51
C SER A 33 9.15 -3.78 -10.88
N PHE A 34 7.84 -4.07 -10.86
CA PHE A 34 7.33 -5.38 -11.24
C PHE A 34 7.49 -5.64 -12.75
N ASP A 35 7.71 -6.90 -13.11
CA ASP A 35 7.78 -7.32 -14.51
C ASP A 35 6.42 -7.16 -15.20
N ALA A 36 6.46 -6.84 -16.49
CA ALA A 36 5.28 -6.57 -17.31
C ALA A 36 4.24 -7.70 -17.29
N ASP A 37 4.71 -8.95 -17.25
CA ASP A 37 3.90 -10.17 -17.31
C ASP A 37 3.66 -10.80 -15.93
N SER A 38 3.95 -10.08 -14.84
CA SER A 38 3.74 -10.60 -13.48
C SER A 38 2.30 -10.41 -13.00
N GLU A 39 1.77 -11.43 -12.32
CA GLU A 39 0.48 -11.36 -11.64
C GLU A 39 0.46 -10.23 -10.58
N ASP A 40 1.60 -9.93 -9.96
CA ASP A 40 1.74 -8.84 -8.99
C ASP A 40 1.50 -7.47 -9.63
N ARG A 41 1.96 -7.26 -10.88
CA ARG A 41 1.67 -6.05 -11.65
C ARG A 41 0.18 -5.94 -11.98
N ALA A 42 -0.44 -7.03 -12.43
CA ALA A 42 -1.87 -7.06 -12.70
C ALA A 42 -2.70 -6.74 -11.45
N ASN A 43 -2.31 -7.30 -10.30
CA ASN A 43 -2.92 -7.03 -9.00
C ASN A 43 -2.75 -5.56 -8.59
N ALA A 44 -1.56 -4.99 -8.73
CA ALA A 44 -1.31 -3.58 -8.45
C ALA A 44 -2.19 -2.66 -9.32
N ILE A 45 -2.26 -2.91 -10.63
CA ILE A 45 -3.12 -2.15 -11.56
C ILE A 45 -4.59 -2.26 -11.14
N SER A 46 -5.06 -3.44 -10.74
CA SER A 46 -6.45 -3.63 -10.30
C SER A 46 -6.81 -2.79 -9.08
N ILE A 47 -5.87 -2.67 -8.12
CA ILE A 47 -6.03 -1.84 -6.92
C ILE A 47 -6.06 -0.36 -7.32
N LEU A 48 -5.15 0.09 -8.19
CA LEU A 48 -5.09 1.47 -8.67
C LEU A 48 -6.35 1.86 -9.45
N LYS A 49 -6.87 0.99 -10.32
CA LYS A 49 -8.15 1.20 -11.03
C LYS A 49 -9.32 1.37 -10.06
N ARG A 50 -9.35 0.56 -8.99
CA ARG A 50 -10.39 0.67 -7.97
C ARG A 50 -10.32 2.00 -7.22
N VAL A 51 -9.11 2.45 -6.88
CA VAL A 51 -8.88 3.76 -6.25
C VAL A 51 -9.30 4.88 -7.19
N PHE A 52 -8.86 4.85 -8.45
CA PHE A 52 -9.25 5.81 -9.47
C PHE A 52 -10.78 5.90 -9.62
N LYS A 53 -11.46 4.75 -9.74
CA LYS A 53 -12.93 4.71 -9.83
C LYS A 53 -13.61 5.31 -8.59
N SER A 54 -13.06 5.04 -7.41
CA SER A 54 -13.57 5.61 -6.15
C SER A 54 -13.34 7.11 -6.08
N ALA A 55 -12.18 7.61 -6.52
CA ALA A 55 -11.86 9.03 -6.56
C ALA A 55 -12.74 9.76 -7.58
N ALA A 56 -12.89 9.23 -8.79
CA ALA A 56 -13.75 9.78 -9.84
C ALA A 56 -15.22 9.86 -9.41
N ALA A 57 -15.73 8.82 -8.72
CA ALA A 57 -17.10 8.83 -8.18
C ALA A 57 -17.30 9.84 -7.05
N ARG A 58 -16.25 10.21 -6.32
CA ARG A 58 -16.28 11.24 -5.27
C ARG A 58 -16.14 12.65 -5.87
N GLY A 59 -15.35 12.82 -6.93
CA GLY A 59 -15.14 14.10 -7.61
C GLY A 59 -16.41 14.73 -8.19
N SER A 60 -17.44 13.94 -8.50
CA SER A 60 -18.75 14.46 -8.94
C SER A 60 -19.63 14.99 -7.80
N HIS A 61 -19.30 14.66 -6.55
CA HIS A 61 -19.97 15.16 -5.35
C HIS A 61 -19.05 16.15 -4.65
N LEU A 62 -19.01 17.38 -5.16
CA LEU A 62 -18.45 18.54 -4.46
C LEU A 62 -19.26 18.85 -3.18
N VAL A 63 -19.26 17.93 -2.21
CA VAL A 63 -19.68 18.21 -0.84
C VAL A 63 -18.49 18.90 -0.18
N LYS A 64 -18.52 20.22 -0.29
CA LYS A 64 -17.55 21.16 0.27
C LYS A 64 -17.59 21.10 1.80
N GLY A 65 -17.04 20.04 2.38
CA GLY A 65 -16.87 19.80 3.81
C GLY A 65 -18.19 19.67 4.58
N GLN A 66 -18.48 18.47 5.09
CA GLN A 66 -19.50 18.31 6.14
C GLN A 66 -18.80 18.43 7.49
N ARG A 67 -18.99 19.56 8.21
CA ARG A 67 -18.52 19.71 9.60
C ARG A 67 -19.58 19.13 10.54
N ILE A 68 -19.21 18.13 11.33
CA ILE A 68 -19.96 17.68 12.50
C ILE A 68 -19.17 18.12 13.74
N GLY A 69 -19.49 19.29 14.26
CA GLY A 69 -18.77 19.89 15.40
C GLY A 69 -17.35 20.38 15.05
N SER A 70 -16.37 20.05 15.88
CA SER A 70 -14.95 20.40 15.68
C SER A 70 -14.23 19.51 14.67
N ALA A 71 -14.87 18.44 14.19
CA ALA A 71 -14.32 17.58 13.15
C ALA A 71 -14.63 18.18 11.77
N ALA A 72 -13.58 18.54 11.03
CA ALA A 72 -13.66 18.86 9.62
C ALA A 72 -13.15 17.66 8.83
N VAL A 73 -13.96 17.18 7.88
CA VAL A 73 -13.55 16.14 6.93
C VAL A 73 -13.46 16.79 5.57
N ASP A 74 -12.24 16.89 5.04
CA ASP A 74 -11.99 17.35 3.69
C ASP A 74 -11.96 16.13 2.76
N TYR A 75 -12.95 16.04 1.87
CA TYR A 75 -13.12 14.92 0.94
C TYR A 75 -12.47 15.18 -0.42
N SER A 76 -11.73 16.31 -0.57
CA SER A 76 -11.05 16.65 -1.82
C SER A 76 -9.67 16.01 -1.97
N ASP A 77 -9.17 15.38 -0.90
CA ASP A 77 -7.81 14.86 -0.89
C ASP A 77 -7.74 13.41 -1.44
N ILE A 78 -6.98 13.20 -2.52
CA ILE A 78 -6.76 11.88 -3.12
C ILE A 78 -6.21 10.87 -2.11
N GLN A 79 -5.47 11.30 -1.09
CA GLN A 79 -4.97 10.41 -0.03
C GLN A 79 -6.13 9.70 0.67
N SER A 80 -7.29 10.35 0.84
CA SER A 80 -8.47 9.72 1.44
C SER A 80 -9.05 8.60 0.57
N ALA A 81 -8.77 8.58 -0.74
CA ALA A 81 -9.13 7.45 -1.61
C ALA A 81 -8.20 6.24 -1.40
N PHE A 82 -6.99 6.45 -0.86
CA PHE A 82 -6.04 5.40 -0.52
C PHE A 82 -6.22 4.85 0.88
N GLU A 83 -6.83 5.61 1.79
CA GLU A 83 -7.02 5.24 3.19
C GLU A 83 -7.66 3.85 3.39
N GLY A 84 -7.12 3.09 4.34
CA GLY A 84 -7.64 1.80 4.75
C GLY A 84 -7.13 0.63 3.92
N GLN A 85 -7.99 0.05 3.07
CA GLN A 85 -7.69 -1.19 2.35
C GLN A 85 -6.68 -1.01 1.20
N PRO A 86 -6.75 0.04 0.37
CA PRO A 86 -5.83 0.22 -0.75
C PRO A 86 -4.36 0.37 -0.29
N THR A 87 -4.09 1.21 0.71
CA THR A 87 -2.74 1.35 1.30
C THR A 87 -2.21 0.00 1.80
N ARG A 88 -3.02 -0.77 2.54
CA ARG A 88 -2.62 -2.07 3.08
C ARG A 88 -2.32 -3.08 1.98
N ALA A 89 -3.16 -3.13 0.95
CA ALA A 89 -2.98 -4.03 -0.19
C ALA A 89 -1.69 -3.70 -0.98
N LEU A 90 -1.45 -2.43 -1.29
CA LEU A 90 -0.23 -2.00 -2.00
C LEU A 90 1.04 -2.29 -1.18
N ARG A 91 1.02 -2.02 0.13
CA ARG A 91 2.15 -2.36 1.02
C ARG A 91 2.37 -3.87 1.14
N ALA A 92 1.31 -4.66 1.14
CA ALA A 92 1.41 -6.12 1.19
C ALA A 92 2.12 -6.67 -0.05
N LEU A 93 1.80 -6.17 -1.25
CA LEU A 93 2.50 -6.52 -2.49
C LEU A 93 4.01 -6.19 -2.40
N CYS A 94 4.36 -5.03 -1.85
CA CYS A 94 5.77 -4.68 -1.63
C CYS A 94 6.48 -5.50 -0.57
N ASN A 95 5.78 -6.00 0.45
CA ASN A 95 6.37 -6.87 1.44
C ASN A 95 6.54 -8.30 0.90
N ALA A 96 5.57 -8.80 0.12
CA ALA A 96 5.66 -10.09 -0.56
C ALA A 96 6.88 -10.16 -1.49
N SER A 97 7.09 -9.09 -2.27
CA SER A 97 8.27 -8.94 -3.14
C SER A 97 9.60 -8.84 -2.36
N ARG A 98 9.57 -8.31 -1.12
CA ARG A 98 10.75 -8.27 -0.24
C ARG A 98 11.04 -9.61 0.44
N THR A 99 10.04 -10.42 0.75
CA THR A 99 10.25 -11.73 1.38
C THR A 99 10.98 -12.74 0.48
N THR A 100 10.91 -12.60 -0.84
CA THR A 100 11.74 -13.37 -1.79
C THR A 100 13.19 -12.90 -1.83
N ALA A 101 13.46 -11.65 -1.46
CA ALA A 101 14.81 -11.11 -1.30
C ALA A 101 15.31 -11.36 0.14
N GLY A 102 15.73 -12.59 0.42
CA GLY A 102 16.54 -13.00 1.58
C GLY A 102 16.22 -12.32 2.91
N HIS A 103 15.48 -13.00 3.79
CA HIS A 103 15.23 -12.53 5.16
C HIS A 103 16.54 -12.04 5.82
N SER A 104 16.52 -10.81 6.35
CA SER A 104 17.50 -10.40 7.35
C SER A 104 17.39 -11.39 8.51
N ALA A 105 18.36 -12.29 8.64
CA ALA A 105 18.50 -13.13 9.82
C ALA A 105 18.69 -12.18 11.00
N ALA A 106 17.62 -11.98 11.79
CA ALA A 106 17.72 -11.32 13.07
C ALA A 106 18.74 -12.11 13.89
N SER A 107 19.92 -11.53 14.08
CA SER A 107 20.93 -12.10 14.95
C SER A 107 20.50 -11.81 16.38
N PHE A 108 19.96 -12.82 17.06
CA PHE A 108 19.77 -12.74 18.49
C PHE A 108 21.15 -12.72 19.16
N PRO A 109 21.44 -11.77 20.06
CA PRO A 109 22.69 -11.79 20.80
C PRO A 109 22.79 -13.11 21.57
N ALA A 110 23.80 -13.91 21.23
CA ALA A 110 24.11 -15.13 21.93
C ALA A 110 24.69 -14.78 23.31
N GLY A 111 23.85 -14.83 24.34
CA GLY A 111 24.25 -14.72 25.74
C GLY A 111 23.80 -13.42 26.42
N GLY A 112 22.59 -13.45 26.96
CA GLY A 112 22.08 -12.47 27.93
C GLY A 112 21.17 -13.16 28.94
N ILE A 113 21.00 -12.54 30.12
CA ILE A 113 20.45 -13.00 31.42
C ILE A 113 19.02 -13.62 31.39
N VAL A 114 18.45 -13.93 30.22
CA VAL A 114 17.10 -14.51 30.08
C VAL A 114 17.07 -16.04 30.29
N ALA A 115 18.23 -16.71 30.28
CA ALA A 115 18.30 -18.16 30.55
C ALA A 115 17.82 -18.57 31.96
N GLN A 116 17.61 -17.61 32.87
CA GLN A 116 17.26 -17.88 34.26
C GLN A 116 15.77 -17.68 34.57
N LEU A 117 14.95 -17.29 33.60
CA LEU A 117 13.51 -17.04 33.78
C LEU A 117 12.62 -18.24 33.43
N TRP A 118 13.18 -19.30 32.85
CA TRP A 118 12.43 -20.52 32.54
C TRP A 118 12.96 -21.72 33.35
N PRO A 119 12.35 -22.04 34.51
CA PRO A 119 12.66 -23.29 35.17
C PRO A 119 11.99 -24.43 34.37
N GLU A 120 12.79 -25.13 33.58
CA GLU A 120 12.47 -26.49 33.11
C GLU A 120 12.17 -27.33 34.36
N ARG A 121 10.89 -27.54 34.71
CA ARG A 121 10.55 -28.55 35.71
C ARG A 121 10.61 -29.92 35.06
N TYR A 122 11.62 -30.68 35.47
CA TYR A 122 11.67 -32.14 35.38
C TYR A 122 10.30 -32.77 35.70
N GLY A 123 9.84 -33.65 34.81
CA GLY A 123 8.80 -34.63 35.07
C GLY A 123 9.30 -36.00 34.59
N SER A 124 9.72 -36.80 35.58
CA SER A 124 10.02 -38.25 35.62
C SER A 124 10.28 -39.01 34.32
#